data_AF-A0A5U9P0V1-F1
#
_entry.id   AF-A0A5U9P0V1-F1
#
_cell.length_a   1.000
_cell.length_b   1.000
_cell.length_c   1.000
_cell.angle_alpha   90.00
_cell.angle_beta   90.00
_cell.angle_gamma   90.00
#
_symmetry.space_group_name_H-M   'P 1'
#
loop_
_entity.id
_entity.type
_entity.pdbx_description
1 polymer ?
#
loop_
_entity_poly.entity_id
_entity_poly.type
_entity_poly.pdbx_seq_one_letter_code
_entity_poly.pdbx_strand_id
1 'polypeptide(L)' 'MIVKCLKDCEGWWTEGESYPANVVAGGFIQVGDDDDPNGEGWSASPIQYREDGSILYQIGGIEGEVLFEEATQ' A
#
# COMPACT_ATOMS: atom_id res chain seq x y z
N MET A 1 -3.50 -5.59 8.54
CA MET A 1 -2.71 -6.38 7.56
C MET A 1 -1.33 -5.74 7.43
N ILE A 2 -0.35 -6.42 6.85
CA ILE A 2 0.95 -5.83 6.53
C ILE A 2 1.09 -5.78 5.02
N VAL A 3 1.55 -4.64 4.50
CA VAL A 3 1.83 -4.48 3.07
C VAL A 3 3.28 -4.08 2.87
N LYS A 4 3.89 -4.56 1.80
CA LYS A 4 5.26 -4.22 1.44
C LYS A 4 5.25 -3.19 0.32
N CYS A 5 6.01 -2.11 0.50
CA CYS A 5 6.24 -1.13 -0.57
C CYS A 5 7.07 -1.79 -1.68
N LEU A 6 6.50 -1.88 -2.87
CA LEU A 6 7.18 -2.43 -4.06
C LEU A 6 7.81 -1.35 -4.92
N LYS A 7 7.18 -0.17 -4.93
CA LYS A 7 7.61 0.96 -5.72
C LYS A 7 7.07 2.24 -5.09
N ASP A 8 7.91 3.27 -5.04
CA ASP A 8 7.50 4.61 -4.67
C ASP A 8 8.24 5.67 -5.48
N CYS A 9 7.50 6.40 -6.32
CA CYS A 9 8.03 7.52 -7.10
C CYS A 9 7.84 8.90 -6.43
N GLU A 10 7.10 8.98 -5.32
CA GLU A 10 6.86 10.22 -4.56
C GLU A 10 7.87 10.41 -3.43
N GLY A 11 8.39 9.31 -2.87
CA GLY A 11 9.40 9.32 -1.81
C GLY A 11 8.82 9.45 -0.40
N TRP A 12 7.57 9.03 -0.20
CA TRP A 12 6.90 8.97 1.11
C TRP A 12 7.06 7.60 1.79
N TRP A 13 7.38 6.56 1.02
CA TRP A 13 7.63 5.20 1.50
C TRP A 13 8.97 4.68 1.01
N THR A 14 9.62 3.89 1.86
CA THR A 14 10.85 3.19 1.53
C THR A 14 10.54 1.90 0.78
N GLU A 15 10.99 1.79 -0.48
CA GLU A 15 10.86 0.57 -1.28
C GLU A 15 11.51 -0.63 -0.58
N GLY A 16 10.77 -1.75 -0.50
CA GLY A 16 11.18 -2.97 0.17
C GLY A 16 10.73 -3.08 1.63
N GLU A 17 10.39 -1.97 2.28
CA GLU A 17 9.93 -1.95 3.67
C GLU A 17 8.44 -2.33 3.79
N SER A 18 8.04 -2.71 5.00
CA SER A 18 6.70 -3.19 5.30
C SER A 18 5.96 -2.25 6.25
N TYR A 19 4.72 -1.94 5.89
CA TYR A 19 3.88 -0.96 6.57
C TYR A 19 2.60 -1.62 7.09
N PRO A 20 2.14 -1.24 8.30
CA PRO A 20 0.83 -1.63 8.76
C PRO A 20 -0.25 -0.96 7.90
N ALA A 21 -1.27 -1.74 7.53
CA ALA A 21 -2.41 -1.22 6.79
C ALA A 21 -3.73 -1.74 7.39
N ASN A 22 -4.78 -0.95 7.20
CA ASN A 22 -6.14 -1.27 7.61
C ASN A 22 -7.00 -1.51 6.38
N VAL A 23 -7.68 -2.66 6.33
CA VAL A 23 -8.68 -2.92 5.28
C VAL A 23 -9.91 -2.08 5.55
N VAL A 24 -10.36 -1.34 4.54
CA VAL A 24 -11.58 -0.54 4.58
C VAL A 24 -12.60 -1.06 3.56
N ALA A 25 -13.71 -0.34 3.37
CA ALA A 25 -14.80 -0.79 2.50
C ALA A 25 -14.34 -1.01 1.05
N GLY A 26 -14.92 -2.01 0.38
CA GLY A 26 -14.66 -2.29 -1.04
C GLY A 26 -13.30 -2.90 -1.35
N GLY A 27 -12.57 -3.39 -0.34
CA GLY A 27 -11.25 -4.00 -0.51
C GLY A 27 -10.11 -2.99 -0.62
N PHE A 28 -10.37 -1.71 -0.40
CA PHE A 28 -9.35 -0.68 -0.27
C PHE A 28 -8.59 -0.86 1.04
N ILE A 29 -7.39 -0.28 1.11
CA ILE A 29 -6.60 -0.22 2.33
C ILE A 29 -6.22 1.22 2.66
N GLN A 30 -6.00 1.48 3.94
CA GLN A 30 -5.34 2.69 4.42
C GLN A 30 -3.96 2.34 4.94
N VAL A 31 -2.96 3.10 4.51
CA VAL A 31 -1.54 2.92 4.86
C VAL A 31 -0.94 4.28 5.24
N GLY A 32 -0.18 4.32 6.34
CA GLY A 32 0.62 5.48 6.73
C GLY A 32 1.95 5.50 5.98
N ASP A 33 2.65 6.62 6.01
CA ASP A 33 3.95 6.83 5.35
C ASP A 33 5.11 6.88 6.37
N ASP A 34 6.34 7.13 5.89
CA ASP A 34 7.54 7.17 6.73
C ASP A 34 7.53 8.34 7.74
N ASP A 35 6.84 9.44 7.43
CA ASP A 35 6.76 10.64 8.26
C ASP A 35 5.55 10.61 9.22
N ASP A 36 4.42 10.04 8.79
CA ASP A 36 3.23 9.81 9.61
C ASP A 36 2.74 8.34 9.56
N PRO A 37 3.37 7.45 10.35
CA PRO A 37 3.04 6.02 10.35
C PRO A 37 1.64 5.68 10.87
N ASN A 38 1.01 6.60 11.61
CA ASN A 38 -0.33 6.43 12.17
C ASN A 38 -1.38 7.33 11.49
N GLY A 39 -0.95 8.19 10.57
CA GLY A 39 -1.83 9.09 9.86
C GLY A 39 -2.92 8.31 9.13
N GLU A 40 -4.10 8.92 8.99
CA GLU A 40 -5.20 8.42 8.15
C GLU A 40 -4.84 8.52 6.64
N GLY A 41 -3.57 8.28 6.28
CA GLY A 41 -2.80 9.11 5.35
C GLY A 41 -3.06 8.84 3.88
N TRP A 42 -3.08 7.57 3.47
CA TRP A 42 -3.19 7.26 2.04
C TRP A 42 -4.10 6.07 1.80
N SER A 43 -4.98 6.21 0.81
CA SER A 43 -5.92 5.16 0.43
C SER A 43 -5.42 4.46 -0.84
N ALA A 44 -5.22 3.14 -0.74
CA ALA A 44 -4.79 2.31 -1.85
C ALA A 44 -5.93 1.43 -2.34
N SER A 45 -6.14 1.37 -3.65
CA SER A 45 -7.12 0.49 -4.28
C SER A 45 -6.47 -0.83 -4.70
N PRO A 46 -7.18 -1.98 -4.61
CA PRO A 46 -6.68 -3.23 -5.16
C PRO A 46 -6.70 -3.16 -6.69
N ILE A 47 -5.55 -3.40 -7.34
CA ILE A 47 -5.42 -3.36 -8.80
C ILE A 47 -5.17 -4.74 -9.43
N GLN A 48 -4.70 -5.72 -8.64
CA GLN A 48 -4.47 -7.07 -9.13
C GLN A 48 -4.57 -8.11 -8.02
N TYR A 49 -5.31 -9.19 -8.27
CA TYR A 49 -5.31 -10.41 -7.46
C TYR A 49 -4.42 -11.44 -8.14
N ARG A 50 -3.36 -11.88 -7.47
CA ARG A 50 -2.34 -12.77 -8.05
C ARG A 50 -2.66 -14.24 -7.75
N GLU A 51 -2.07 -15.15 -8.54
CA GLU A 51 -2.31 -16.60 -8.41
C GLU A 51 -1.80 -17.18 -7.07
N ASP A 52 -0.80 -16.54 -6.45
CA ASP A 52 -0.29 -16.90 -5.13
C ASP A 52 -1.20 -16.42 -3.97
N GLY A 53 -2.31 -15.75 -4.29
CA GLY A 53 -3.26 -15.22 -3.32
C GLY A 53 -2.91 -13.82 -2.81
N SER A 54 -1.77 -13.25 -3.19
CA SER A 54 -1.41 -11.87 -2.84
C SER A 54 -2.23 -10.86 -3.66
N ILE A 55 -2.40 -9.67 -3.08
CA ILE A 55 -3.10 -8.55 -3.72
C ILE A 55 -2.10 -7.40 -3.92
N LEU A 56 -2.09 -6.83 -5.12
CA LEU A 56 -1.37 -5.61 -5.43
C LEU A 56 -2.30 -4.41 -5.26
N TYR A 57 -1.84 -3.42 -4.52
CA TYR A 57 -2.55 -2.17 -4.26
C TYR A 57 -1.77 -0.99 -4.84
N GLN A 58 -2.50 0.07 -5.19
CA GLN A 58 -1.93 1.30 -5.73
C GLN A 58 -2.51 2.52 -5.02
N ILE A 59 -1.66 3.49 -4.66
CA ILE A 59 -2.12 4.81 -4.21
C ILE A 59 -2.63 5.58 -5.42
N GLY A 60 -3.89 6.01 -5.36
CA GLY A 60 -4.51 6.85 -6.38
C GLY A 60 -4.40 8.33 -6.04
N GLY A 61 -4.61 9.20 -7.03
CA GLY A 61 -4.73 10.65 -6.82
C GLY A 61 -3.40 11.40 -6.71
N ILE A 62 -2.29 10.75 -7.07
CA ILE A 62 -0.94 11.31 -7.14
C ILE A 62 -0.40 11.25 -8.57
N GLU A 63 0.66 12.01 -8.88
CA GLU A 63 1.26 12.01 -10.23
C GLU A 63 2.13 10.78 -10.46
N GLY A 64 2.91 10.37 -9.45
CA GLY A 64 3.78 9.21 -9.48
C GLY A 64 3.04 7.89 -9.24
N GLU A 65 3.80 6.81 -9.36
CA GLU A 65 3.31 5.45 -9.10
C GLU A 65 3.82 4.97 -7.74
N VAL A 66 2.90 4.53 -6.90
CA VAL A 66 3.19 3.88 -5.63
C VAL A 66 2.43 2.56 -5.56
N LEU A 67 3.15 1.47 -5.32
CA LEU A 67 2.63 0.12 -5.34
C LEU A 67 2.95 -0.62 -4.04
N PHE A 68 1.96 -1.33 -3.53
CA PHE A 68 2.08 -2.18 -2.36
C PHE A 68 1.63 -3.60 -2.68
N GLU A 69 2.25 -4.60 -2.06
CA GLU A 69 1.72 -5.96 -2.06
C GLU A 69 1.32 -6.40 -0.65
N GLU A 70 0.26 -7.20 -0.57
CA GLU A 70 -0.07 -7.91 0.67
C GLU A 70 1.05 -8.88 1.02
N ALA A 71 1.69 -8.66 2.18
CA ALA A 71 2.66 -9.61 2.69
C ALA A 71 1.92 -10.85 3.17
N THR A 72 2.24 -12.01 2.59
CA THR A 72 1.76 -13.29 3.10
C THR A 72 2.34 -13.51 4.50
N GLN A 73 1.47 -13.82 5.47
CA GLN A 73 1.87 -14.20 6.83
C GLN A 73 2.53 -15.58 6.86
#